data_AF-A0A2S6HEW0-F1
#
_entry.id   AF-A0A2S6HEW0-F1
#
_cell.length_a   1.000
_cell.length_b   1.000
_cell.length_c   1.000
_cell.angle_alpha   90.00
_cell.angle_beta   90.00
_cell.angle_gamma   90.00
#
_symmetry.space_group_name_H-M   'P 1'
#
loop_
_entity.id
_entity.type
_entity.pdbx_description
1 polymer ?
#
loop_
_entity_poly.entity_id
_entity_poly.type
_entity_poly.pdbx_seq_one_letter_code
_entity_poly.pdbx_strand_id
1 'polypeptide(L)'
;MISIGTSGWSYPHWQERFYTGVARKDWLKFYAERFSAVEVNGTFYRLQSSATFEKWFNETPPTFRFAIKANRYLTHNKKLLDPKASILIEKSHAEALGDKLAVVLWQLPGLLKKNSARLQGFIDALQQWPETRHSIEFRHPSWFDDETADRLAQANIAVCLSDAETWPMWDRVTTNLVYIRLHGHARTYASSYSNPELAYWAERIALWSKQGKEVHVYFDNDAECAAPFNALALLALVDIS
;
A
#
# COMPACT_ATOMS: atom_id res chain seq x y z
N MET A 1 2.70 -15.34 -3.91
CA MET A 1 3.19 -14.81 -2.62
C MET A 1 2.15 -13.84 -2.11
N ILE A 2 1.84 -13.90 -0.81
CA ILE A 2 0.80 -13.09 -0.19
C ILE A 2 1.44 -12.30 0.96
N SER A 3 1.32 -10.99 0.90
CA SER A 3 1.90 -10.02 1.83
C SER A 3 0.76 -9.27 2.51
N ILE A 4 0.53 -9.51 3.80
CA ILE A 4 -0.56 -8.89 4.56
C ILE A 4 0.02 -8.08 5.71
N GLY A 5 -0.50 -6.88 5.89
CA GLY A 5 -0.20 -6.01 7.02
C GLY A 5 -1.14 -4.83 7.09
N THR A 6 -0.63 -3.72 7.60
CA THR A 6 -1.37 -2.48 7.88
C THR A 6 -0.68 -1.29 7.22
N SER A 7 -1.42 -0.20 7.05
CA SER A 7 -0.90 1.10 6.66
C SER A 7 -0.27 1.79 7.86
N GLY A 8 0.97 1.39 8.18
CA GLY A 8 1.76 1.86 9.31
C GLY A 8 1.68 0.92 10.51
N TRP A 9 2.65 1.07 11.41
CA TRP A 9 2.78 0.24 12.62
C TRP A 9 2.97 1.06 13.90
N SER A 10 3.22 2.36 13.79
CA SER A 10 3.69 3.20 14.91
C SER A 10 2.61 4.18 15.36
N TYR A 11 1.56 3.65 15.97
CA TYR A 11 0.41 4.41 16.45
C TYR A 11 0.33 4.35 17.99
N PRO A 12 0.41 5.49 18.72
CA PRO A 12 0.40 5.50 20.18
C PRO A 12 -0.78 4.76 20.82
N HIS A 13 -1.96 4.86 20.23
CA HIS A 13 -3.17 4.21 20.75
C HIS A 13 -3.17 2.68 20.58
N TRP A 14 -2.19 2.09 19.87
CA TRP A 14 -1.99 0.65 19.81
C TRP A 14 -1.30 0.09 21.05
N GLN A 15 -0.64 0.94 21.87
CA GLN A 15 0.16 0.51 23.02
C GLN A 15 -0.63 -0.35 24.01
N GLU A 16 -1.88 0.01 24.28
CA GLU A 16 -2.70 -0.66 25.30
C GLU A 16 -3.37 -1.93 24.79
N ARG A 17 -3.46 -2.12 23.47
CA ARG A 17 -4.20 -3.21 22.82
C ARG A 17 -3.32 -4.20 22.07
N PHE A 18 -2.49 -3.70 21.16
CA PHE A 18 -1.69 -4.52 20.26
C PHE A 18 -0.24 -4.67 20.73
N TYR A 19 0.33 -3.61 21.34
CA TYR A 19 1.70 -3.60 21.86
C TYR A 19 1.78 -3.70 23.38
N THR A 20 0.79 -4.33 24.04
CA THR A 20 0.72 -4.43 25.49
C THR A 20 1.98 -5.10 26.05
N GLY A 21 2.70 -4.40 26.94
CA GLY A 21 3.96 -4.88 27.51
C GLY A 21 5.19 -4.75 26.59
N VAL A 22 5.05 -4.17 25.39
CA VAL A 22 6.14 -4.01 24.43
C VAL A 22 6.66 -2.56 24.48
N ALA A 23 7.98 -2.40 24.59
CA ALA A 23 8.59 -1.08 24.53
C ALA A 23 8.51 -0.50 23.11
N ARG A 24 8.29 0.82 22.99
CA ARG A 24 8.11 1.49 21.69
C ARG A 24 9.23 1.26 20.67
N LYS A 25 10.47 1.14 21.16
CA LYS A 25 11.64 0.86 20.30
C LYS A 25 11.57 -0.52 19.63
N ASP A 26 10.82 -1.46 20.21
CA ASP A 26 10.70 -2.84 19.75
C ASP A 26 9.41 -3.09 18.94
N TRP A 27 8.57 -2.06 18.75
CA TRP A 27 7.28 -2.21 18.04
C TRP A 27 7.43 -2.74 16.61
N LEU A 28 8.41 -2.26 15.82
CA LEU A 28 8.60 -2.77 14.46
C LEU A 28 8.99 -4.25 14.46
N LYS A 29 9.86 -4.65 15.39
CA LYS A 29 10.25 -6.06 15.55
C LYS A 29 9.04 -6.92 15.94
N PHE A 30 8.29 -6.50 16.95
CA PHE A 30 7.06 -7.19 17.36
C PHE A 30 6.03 -7.29 16.23
N TYR A 31 5.90 -6.24 15.42
CA TYR A 31 5.02 -6.21 14.26
C TYR A 31 5.48 -7.21 13.19
N ALA A 32 6.76 -7.22 12.86
CA ALA A 32 7.34 -8.07 11.82
C ALA A 32 7.41 -9.57 12.19
N GLU A 33 7.19 -9.91 13.46
CA GLU A 33 6.97 -11.30 13.90
C GLU A 33 5.56 -11.81 13.58
N ARG A 34 4.60 -10.93 13.29
CA ARG A 34 3.17 -11.25 13.11
C ARG A 34 2.67 -11.03 11.68
N PHE A 35 3.28 -10.11 10.96
CA PHE A 35 2.89 -9.73 9.60
C PHE A 35 4.05 -9.91 8.65
N SER A 36 3.75 -10.23 7.39
CA SER A 36 4.76 -10.37 6.34
C SER A 36 5.12 -9.05 5.67
N ALA A 37 4.30 -8.01 5.84
CA ALA A 37 4.53 -6.72 5.21
C ALA A 37 3.97 -5.54 6.01
N VAL A 38 4.39 -4.33 5.63
CA VAL A 38 3.78 -3.07 6.08
C VAL A 38 3.77 -2.05 4.96
N GLU A 39 2.73 -1.20 4.89
CA GLU A 39 2.73 0.00 4.07
C GLU A 39 3.15 1.19 4.92
N VAL A 40 4.31 1.78 4.62
CA VAL A 40 4.82 2.95 5.34
C VAL A 40 4.01 4.18 4.94
N ASN A 41 3.14 4.64 5.82
CA ASN A 41 2.35 5.86 5.60
C ASN A 41 3.13 7.14 5.98
N GLY A 42 4.15 7.04 6.85
CA GLY A 42 4.94 8.20 7.29
C GLY A 42 5.70 8.92 6.16
N THR A 43 6.09 8.19 5.11
CA THR A 43 6.77 8.71 3.90
C THR A 43 5.91 9.70 3.12
N PHE A 44 4.58 9.55 3.19
CA PHE A 44 3.62 10.47 2.56
C PHE A 44 3.78 11.91 3.07
N TYR A 45 4.08 12.07 4.36
CA TYR A 45 4.16 13.37 5.00
C TYR A 45 5.57 13.95 5.02
N ARG A 46 6.58 13.09 5.12
CA ARG A 46 7.99 13.48 5.25
C ARG A 46 8.87 12.49 4.51
N LEU A 47 9.85 13.01 3.78
CA LEU A 47 10.94 12.18 3.26
C LEU A 47 11.73 11.61 4.43
N GLN A 48 11.76 10.29 4.54
CA GLN A 48 12.54 9.60 5.55
C GLN A 48 14.00 9.57 5.10
N SER A 49 14.94 9.65 6.04
CA SER A 49 16.37 9.53 5.68
C SER A 49 16.71 8.09 5.26
N SER A 50 17.72 7.91 4.42
CA SER A 50 18.23 6.58 4.05
C SER A 50 18.61 5.76 5.30
N ALA A 51 19.22 6.39 6.31
CA ALA A 51 19.51 5.74 7.60
C ALA A 51 18.26 5.20 8.33
N THR A 52 17.10 5.84 8.16
CA THR A 52 15.84 5.34 8.74
C THR A 52 15.38 4.08 8.01
N PHE A 53 15.48 4.06 6.69
CA PHE A 53 15.18 2.89 5.87
C PHE A 53 16.15 1.73 6.15
N GLU A 54 17.45 2.00 6.25
CA GLU A 54 18.47 0.99 6.63
C GLU A 54 18.18 0.39 8.00
N LYS A 55 17.74 1.21 8.96
CA LYS A 55 17.32 0.72 10.27
C LYS A 55 16.15 -0.25 10.16
N TRP A 56 15.09 0.11 9.42
CA TRP A 56 13.93 -0.77 9.20
C TRP A 56 14.29 -2.05 8.44
N PHE A 57 15.21 -1.95 7.48
CA PHE A 57 15.77 -3.10 6.80
C PHE A 57 16.44 -4.07 7.78
N ASN A 58 17.28 -3.58 8.69
CA ASN A 58 18.00 -4.43 9.63
C ASN A 58 17.12 -4.99 10.77
N GLU A 59 16.05 -4.29 11.15
CA GLU A 59 15.17 -4.69 12.27
C GLU A 59 14.12 -5.75 11.90
N THR A 60 13.96 -6.07 10.62
CA THR A 60 12.91 -6.97 10.13
C THR A 60 13.49 -8.26 9.51
N PRO A 61 12.74 -9.37 9.48
CA PRO A 61 13.18 -10.59 8.80
C PRO A 61 13.48 -10.39 7.30
N PRO A 62 14.34 -11.21 6.67
CA PRO A 62 14.64 -11.12 5.23
C PRO A 62 13.41 -11.27 4.32
N THR A 63 12.39 -12.00 4.78
CA THR A 63 11.13 -12.22 4.05
C THR A 63 10.14 -11.07 4.19
N PHE A 64 10.39 -10.11 5.10
CA PHE A 64 9.50 -8.99 5.33
C PHE A 64 9.51 -8.01 4.16
N ARG A 65 8.36 -7.42 3.83
CA ARG A 65 8.20 -6.52 2.69
C ARG A 65 7.66 -5.16 3.11
N PHE A 66 8.29 -4.11 2.60
CA PHE A 66 7.81 -2.74 2.75
C PHE A 66 7.15 -2.29 1.45
N ALA A 67 5.90 -1.85 1.54
CA ALA A 67 5.39 -0.87 0.60
C ALA A 67 5.61 0.52 1.18
N ILE A 68 5.88 1.52 0.35
CA ILE A 68 5.94 2.91 0.82
C ILE A 68 4.90 3.75 0.11
N LYS A 69 4.24 4.64 0.86
CA LYS A 69 3.36 5.63 0.27
C LYS A 69 4.20 6.83 -0.17
N ALA A 70 4.22 7.10 -1.47
CA ALA A 70 5.03 8.17 -2.03
C ALA A 70 4.67 9.54 -1.43
N ASN A 71 5.64 10.44 -1.41
CA ASN A 71 5.46 11.75 -0.81
C ASN A 71 4.29 12.54 -1.45
N ARG A 72 3.45 13.14 -0.60
CA ARG A 72 2.30 13.95 -1.03
C ARG A 72 2.66 15.11 -1.94
N TYR A 73 3.91 15.56 -1.91
CA TYR A 73 4.39 16.63 -2.77
C TYR A 73 4.11 16.33 -4.26
N LEU A 74 4.40 15.12 -4.73
CA LEU A 74 4.14 14.78 -6.13
C LEU A 74 2.65 14.56 -6.41
N THR A 75 1.98 13.78 -5.57
CA THR A 75 0.61 13.32 -5.84
C THR A 75 -0.47 14.36 -5.52
N HIS A 76 -0.30 15.14 -4.44
CA HIS A 76 -1.31 16.09 -3.95
C HIS A 76 -0.98 17.54 -4.30
N ASN A 77 0.28 17.96 -4.14
CA ASN A 77 0.67 19.35 -4.37
C ASN A 77 0.90 19.62 -5.87
N LYS A 78 1.82 18.87 -6.49
CA LYS A 78 2.12 18.98 -7.93
C LYS A 78 1.06 18.30 -8.79
N LYS A 79 0.29 17.37 -8.24
CA LYS A 79 -0.77 16.62 -8.96
C LYS A 79 -0.22 16.00 -10.23
N LEU A 80 0.89 15.26 -10.08
CA LEU A 80 1.66 14.59 -11.14
C LEU A 80 2.36 15.50 -12.15
N LEU A 81 2.40 16.82 -11.93
CA LEU A 81 3.13 17.74 -12.79
C LEU A 81 4.66 17.62 -12.56
N ASP A 82 5.44 17.64 -13.65
CA ASP A 82 6.91 17.53 -13.67
C ASP A 82 7.49 16.44 -12.75
N PRO A 83 7.06 15.17 -12.90
CA PRO A 83 7.23 14.13 -11.88
C PRO A 83 8.68 13.65 -11.70
N LYS A 84 9.53 13.81 -12.72
CA LYS A 84 10.87 13.22 -12.79
C LYS A 84 11.75 13.53 -11.57
N ALA A 85 11.86 14.81 -11.19
CA ALA A 85 12.71 15.20 -10.06
C ALA A 85 12.21 14.61 -8.73
N SER A 86 10.89 14.61 -8.50
CA SER A 86 10.31 14.03 -7.28
C SER A 86 10.48 12.52 -7.20
N ILE A 87 10.36 11.81 -8.33
CA ILE A 87 10.59 10.35 -8.40
C ILE A 87 12.05 10.02 -8.09
N LEU A 88 13.01 10.78 -8.63
CA LEU A 88 14.44 10.56 -8.36
C LEU A 88 14.78 10.77 -6.87
N ILE A 89 14.18 11.77 -6.23
CA ILE A 89 14.35 12.00 -4.79
C ILE A 89 13.71 10.87 -3.97
N GLU A 90 12.50 10.41 -4.32
CA GLU A 90 11.88 9.28 -3.62
C GLU A 90 12.73 8.01 -3.76
N LYS A 91 13.26 7.74 -4.98
CA LYS A 91 14.15 6.61 -5.27
C LYS A 91 15.42 6.63 -4.41
N SER A 92 16.14 7.75 -4.39
CA SER A 92 17.43 7.85 -3.68
C SER A 92 17.32 7.67 -2.16
N HIS A 93 16.13 7.88 -1.59
CA HIS A 93 15.88 7.62 -0.18
C HIS A 93 15.43 6.17 0.04
N ALA A 94 14.51 5.68 -0.78
CA ALA A 94 13.90 4.37 -0.60
C ALA A 94 14.81 3.19 -0.97
N GLU A 95 15.86 3.41 -1.78
CA GLU A 95 16.81 2.36 -2.18
C GLU A 95 17.51 1.68 -0.98
N ALA A 96 17.60 2.37 0.15
CA ALA A 96 18.10 1.82 1.41
C ALA A 96 17.27 0.65 1.97
N LEU A 97 16.04 0.44 1.51
CA LEU A 97 15.25 -0.76 1.80
C LEU A 97 15.66 -1.98 0.95
N GLY A 98 16.52 -1.79 -0.07
CA GLY A 98 17.04 -2.86 -0.90
C GLY A 98 15.95 -3.78 -1.46
N ASP A 99 16.17 -5.08 -1.33
CA ASP A 99 15.26 -6.13 -1.79
C ASP A 99 13.96 -6.25 -0.97
N LYS A 100 13.85 -5.54 0.17
CA LYS A 100 12.61 -5.48 0.95
C LYS A 100 11.66 -4.41 0.46
N LEU A 101 12.08 -3.48 -0.40
CA LEU A 101 11.16 -2.55 -1.06
C LEU A 101 10.32 -3.29 -2.10
N ALA A 102 9.07 -3.59 -1.75
CA ALA A 102 8.20 -4.35 -2.61
C ALA A 102 7.47 -3.49 -3.64
N VAL A 103 6.92 -2.35 -3.20
CA VAL A 103 6.02 -1.50 -3.99
C VAL A 103 6.08 -0.04 -3.52
N VAL A 104 5.97 0.90 -4.45
CA VAL A 104 5.69 2.32 -4.14
C VAL A 104 4.24 2.63 -4.53
N LEU A 105 3.44 3.07 -3.56
CA LEU A 105 2.07 3.50 -3.75
C LEU A 105 1.99 5.00 -4.04
N TRP A 106 1.33 5.35 -5.15
CA TRP A 106 1.04 6.71 -5.57
C TRP A 106 -0.45 7.00 -5.41
N GLN A 107 -0.87 7.43 -4.23
CA GLN A 107 -2.28 7.76 -3.99
C GLN A 107 -2.60 9.19 -4.42
N LEU A 108 -3.58 9.36 -5.30
CA LEU A 108 -4.05 10.67 -5.78
C LEU A 108 -5.21 11.22 -4.93
N PRO A 109 -5.37 12.55 -4.82
CA PRO A 109 -6.49 13.14 -4.07
C PRO A 109 -7.82 12.99 -4.80
N GLY A 110 -8.93 12.92 -4.04
CA GLY A 110 -10.30 12.75 -4.56
C GLY A 110 -10.78 13.82 -5.53
N LEU A 111 -10.24 15.02 -5.45
CA LEU A 111 -10.62 16.15 -6.32
C LEU A 111 -9.80 16.23 -7.62
N LEU A 112 -8.77 15.39 -7.78
CA LEU A 112 -7.96 15.39 -9.00
C LEU A 112 -8.67 14.60 -10.09
N LYS A 113 -9.30 15.32 -11.03
CA LYS A 113 -9.89 14.75 -12.25
C LYS A 113 -8.82 14.17 -13.18
N LYS A 114 -9.25 13.25 -14.04
CA LYS A 114 -8.41 12.60 -15.06
C LYS A 114 -7.73 13.65 -15.92
N ASN A 115 -6.42 13.46 -16.09
CA ASN A 115 -5.59 14.20 -17.02
C ASN A 115 -4.60 13.21 -17.63
N SER A 116 -4.93 12.71 -18.83
CA SER A 116 -4.15 11.68 -19.50
C SER A 116 -2.71 12.13 -19.80
N ALA A 117 -2.49 13.41 -20.11
CA ALA A 117 -1.15 13.94 -20.37
C ALA A 117 -0.27 13.92 -19.12
N ARG A 118 -0.82 14.27 -17.95
CA ARG A 118 -0.09 14.18 -16.67
C ARG A 118 0.17 12.73 -16.26
N LEU A 119 -0.81 11.84 -16.48
CA LEU A 119 -0.60 10.42 -16.23
C LEU A 119 0.52 9.87 -17.12
N GLN A 120 0.54 10.22 -18.42
CA GLN A 120 1.59 9.79 -19.33
C GLN A 120 2.96 10.31 -18.89
N GLY A 121 3.09 11.61 -18.59
CA GLY A 121 4.35 12.17 -18.09
C GLY A 121 4.83 11.53 -16.78
N PHE A 122 3.89 11.10 -15.93
CA PHE A 122 4.20 10.32 -14.73
C PHE A 122 4.69 8.91 -15.06
N ILE A 123 4.01 8.18 -15.94
CA ILE A 123 4.41 6.86 -16.43
C ILE A 123 5.82 6.91 -17.02
N ASP A 124 6.09 7.90 -17.88
CA ASP A 124 7.39 8.06 -18.53
C ASP A 124 8.49 8.34 -17.50
N ALA A 125 8.19 9.13 -16.46
CA ALA A 125 9.15 9.43 -15.41
C ALA A 125 9.43 8.25 -14.46
N LEU A 126 8.50 7.31 -14.29
CA LEU A 126 8.74 6.09 -13.53
C LEU A 126 9.80 5.18 -14.18
N GLN A 127 10.11 5.36 -15.47
CA GLN A 127 11.22 4.66 -16.14
C GLN A 127 12.60 5.01 -15.52
N GLN A 128 12.69 6.01 -14.65
CA GLN A 128 13.90 6.29 -13.87
C GLN A 128 14.06 5.36 -12.65
N TRP A 129 13.05 4.55 -12.35
CA TRP A 129 13.02 3.60 -11.25
C TRP A 129 12.53 2.19 -11.67
N PRO A 130 13.14 1.58 -12.71
CA PRO A 130 12.64 0.33 -13.29
C PRO A 130 12.78 -0.87 -12.35
N GLU A 131 13.60 -0.78 -11.31
CA GLU A 131 13.87 -1.87 -10.37
C GLU A 131 12.73 -2.09 -9.36
N THR A 132 11.83 -1.11 -9.21
CA THR A 132 10.76 -1.12 -8.20
C THR A 132 9.40 -1.22 -8.86
N ARG A 133 8.47 -1.90 -8.20
CA ARG A 133 7.07 -1.97 -8.63
C ARG A 133 6.30 -0.75 -8.17
N HIS A 134 5.32 -0.34 -8.97
CA HIS A 134 4.50 0.82 -8.67
C HIS A 134 3.02 0.44 -8.63
N SER A 135 2.30 1.04 -7.68
CA SER A 135 0.85 0.97 -7.59
C SER A 135 0.28 2.39 -7.54
N ILE A 136 -0.86 2.64 -8.19
CA ILE A 136 -1.53 3.95 -8.19
C ILE A 136 -2.96 3.81 -7.66
N GLU A 137 -3.34 4.70 -6.74
CA GLU A 137 -4.68 4.73 -6.16
C GLU A 137 -5.43 5.98 -6.64
N PHE A 138 -6.46 5.76 -7.45
CA PHE A 138 -7.36 6.81 -7.90
C PHE A 138 -8.54 6.95 -6.94
N ARG A 139 -9.05 8.17 -6.83
CA ARG A 139 -10.22 8.49 -6.01
C ARG A 139 -11.34 9.19 -6.78
N HIS A 140 -11.01 9.86 -7.88
CA HIS A 140 -12.01 10.56 -8.69
C HIS A 140 -12.58 9.63 -9.77
N PRO A 141 -13.91 9.52 -9.94
CA PRO A 141 -14.54 8.57 -10.87
C PRO A 141 -14.08 8.67 -12.33
N SER A 142 -13.64 9.85 -12.77
CA SER A 142 -13.14 10.05 -14.15
C SER A 142 -11.90 9.21 -14.51
N TRP A 143 -11.22 8.60 -13.54
CA TRP A 143 -10.06 7.72 -13.81
C TRP A 143 -10.47 6.27 -14.07
N PHE A 144 -11.72 5.91 -13.78
CA PHE A 144 -12.20 4.52 -13.75
C PHE A 144 -12.72 4.15 -15.14
N ASP A 145 -11.81 4.10 -16.11
CA ASP A 145 -12.09 3.75 -17.50
C ASP A 145 -11.02 2.80 -18.08
N ASP A 146 -11.40 2.06 -19.13
CA ASP A 146 -10.53 1.04 -19.71
C ASP A 146 -9.26 1.65 -20.35
N GLU A 147 -9.33 2.88 -20.90
CA GLU A 147 -8.14 3.57 -21.43
C GLU A 147 -7.07 3.78 -20.34
N THR A 148 -7.50 4.16 -19.14
CA THR A 148 -6.60 4.34 -17.99
C THR A 148 -6.04 3.00 -17.54
N ALA A 149 -6.87 1.94 -17.48
CA ALA A 149 -6.42 0.59 -17.11
C ALA A 149 -5.37 0.06 -18.11
N ASP A 150 -5.61 0.22 -19.41
CA ASP A 150 -4.73 -0.26 -20.46
C ASP A 150 -3.36 0.44 -20.42
N ARG A 151 -3.34 1.76 -20.22
CA ARG A 151 -2.09 2.52 -20.05
C ARG A 151 -1.27 2.02 -18.86
N LEU A 152 -1.93 1.74 -17.73
CA LEU A 152 -1.26 1.23 -16.54
C LEU A 152 -0.76 -0.21 -16.75
N ALA A 153 -1.55 -1.06 -17.41
CA ALA A 153 -1.14 -2.42 -17.74
C ALA A 153 0.08 -2.44 -18.67
N GLN A 154 0.07 -1.63 -19.73
CA GLN A 154 1.21 -1.47 -20.65
C GLN A 154 2.47 -0.96 -19.94
N ALA A 155 2.30 -0.09 -18.94
CA ALA A 155 3.39 0.45 -18.13
C ALA A 155 3.80 -0.46 -16.94
N ASN A 156 3.17 -1.62 -16.77
CA ASN A 156 3.33 -2.51 -15.61
C ASN A 156 3.15 -1.79 -14.26
N ILE A 157 2.14 -0.92 -14.16
CA ILE A 157 1.73 -0.23 -12.94
C ILE A 157 0.45 -0.87 -12.42
N ALA A 158 0.47 -1.32 -11.18
CA ALA A 158 -0.70 -1.91 -10.54
C ALA A 158 -1.76 -0.84 -10.23
N VAL A 159 -3.02 -1.16 -10.49
CA VAL A 159 -4.14 -0.45 -9.87
C VAL A 159 -4.20 -0.85 -8.39
N CYS A 160 -4.36 0.14 -7.52
CA CYS A 160 -4.70 -0.07 -6.13
C CYS A 160 -6.21 -0.29 -5.99
N LEU A 161 -6.61 -1.49 -5.59
CA LEU A 161 -7.98 -1.81 -5.21
C LEU A 161 -8.23 -1.22 -3.82
N SER A 162 -9.06 -0.19 -3.73
CA SER A 162 -9.40 0.45 -2.45
C SER A 162 -10.83 0.14 -2.06
N ASP A 163 -10.99 -0.53 -0.92
CA ASP A 163 -12.29 -0.72 -0.28
C ASP A 163 -12.53 0.38 0.75
N ALA A 164 -13.58 1.15 0.54
CA ALA A 164 -14.03 2.22 1.42
C ALA A 164 -15.50 2.51 1.17
N GLU A 165 -16.21 2.99 2.20
CA GLU A 165 -17.65 3.29 2.16
C GLU A 165 -18.12 4.10 0.95
N THR A 166 -17.38 5.15 0.57
CA THR A 166 -17.85 6.14 -0.41
C THR A 166 -17.01 6.20 -1.68
N TRP A 167 -15.95 5.39 -1.77
CA TRP A 167 -15.04 5.45 -2.91
C TRP A 167 -15.40 4.39 -3.93
N PRO A 168 -15.31 4.70 -5.23
CA PRO A 168 -15.43 3.67 -6.25
C PRO A 168 -14.33 2.63 -6.05
N MET A 169 -14.71 1.37 -5.88
CA MET A 169 -13.78 0.25 -5.93
C MET A 169 -13.54 -0.13 -7.38
N TRP A 170 -12.29 -0.04 -7.84
CA TRP A 170 -11.94 -0.43 -9.20
C TRP A 170 -11.58 -1.91 -9.26
N ASP A 171 -12.51 -2.76 -9.69
CA ASP A 171 -12.22 -4.19 -9.88
C ASP A 171 -11.44 -4.44 -11.18
N ARG A 172 -10.17 -4.03 -11.17
CA ARG A 172 -9.21 -4.19 -12.26
C ARG A 172 -7.86 -4.62 -11.73
N VAL A 173 -7.28 -5.63 -12.38
CA VAL A 173 -5.92 -6.10 -12.13
C VAL A 173 -5.10 -5.87 -13.39
N THR A 174 -4.19 -4.90 -13.34
CA THR A 174 -3.41 -4.46 -14.50
C THR A 174 -2.05 -5.14 -14.63
N THR A 175 -1.59 -5.84 -13.59
CA THR A 175 -0.27 -6.47 -13.56
C THR A 175 -0.31 -7.83 -12.84
N ASN A 176 0.86 -8.45 -12.66
CA ASN A 176 1.01 -9.61 -11.77
C ASN A 176 1.07 -9.24 -10.28
N LEU A 177 1.13 -7.94 -9.95
CA LEU A 177 0.95 -7.40 -8.61
C LEU A 177 -0.53 -7.00 -8.42
N VAL A 178 -1.18 -7.57 -7.41
CA VAL A 178 -2.48 -7.12 -6.90
C VAL A 178 -2.21 -6.32 -5.62
N TYR A 179 -2.57 -5.05 -5.61
CA TYR A 179 -2.36 -4.16 -4.46
C TYR A 179 -3.72 -3.73 -3.89
N ILE A 180 -3.98 -4.06 -2.64
CA ILE A 180 -5.27 -3.87 -1.98
C ILE A 180 -5.08 -2.98 -0.75
N ARG A 181 -5.92 -1.96 -0.61
CA ARG A 181 -6.03 -1.15 0.60
C ARG A 181 -7.44 -1.24 1.15
N LEU A 182 -7.52 -1.67 2.40
CA LEU A 182 -8.75 -1.90 3.12
C LEU A 182 -8.96 -0.76 4.11
N HIS A 183 -9.70 0.27 3.70
CA HIS A 183 -9.89 1.49 4.49
C HIS A 183 -11.06 1.40 5.46
N GLY A 184 -11.97 0.46 5.27
CA GLY A 184 -13.16 0.26 6.10
C GLY A 184 -14.41 0.44 5.26
N HIS A 185 -15.19 -0.63 5.15
CA HIS A 185 -16.35 -0.71 4.27
C HIS A 185 -17.54 0.13 4.76
N ALA A 186 -17.90 0.04 6.05
CA ALA A 186 -19.06 0.75 6.60
C ALA A 186 -18.76 2.18 7.04
N ARG A 187 -17.51 2.46 7.41
CA ARG A 187 -17.02 3.82 7.72
C ARG A 187 -15.55 3.91 7.37
N THR A 188 -15.23 4.77 6.43
CA THR A 188 -13.84 4.95 5.97
C THR A 188 -12.94 5.34 7.15
N TYR A 189 -11.82 4.64 7.27
CA TYR A 189 -10.82 4.66 8.34
C TYR A 189 -11.25 4.12 9.71
N ALA A 190 -12.49 3.68 9.90
CA ALA A 190 -12.99 3.37 11.23
C ALA A 190 -13.73 2.05 11.41
N SER A 191 -14.41 1.56 10.38
CA SER A 191 -15.13 0.30 10.53
C SER A 191 -14.15 -0.88 10.54
N SER A 192 -14.23 -1.68 11.60
CA SER A 192 -13.68 -3.04 11.57
C SER A 192 -14.40 -3.87 10.51
N TYR A 193 -13.67 -4.74 9.83
CA TYR A 193 -14.27 -5.72 8.92
C TYR A 193 -14.86 -6.89 9.72
N SER A 194 -16.08 -7.26 9.37
CA SER A 194 -16.77 -8.46 9.85
C SER A 194 -16.18 -9.73 9.23
N ASN A 195 -16.45 -10.89 9.83
CA ASN A 195 -15.98 -12.17 9.31
C ASN A 195 -16.42 -12.45 7.86
N PRO A 196 -17.68 -12.17 7.44
CA PRO A 196 -18.07 -12.32 6.04
C PRO A 196 -17.30 -11.41 5.08
N GLU A 197 -17.02 -10.16 5.46
CA GLU A 197 -16.24 -9.24 4.61
C GLU A 197 -14.79 -9.71 4.47
N LEU A 198 -14.18 -10.20 5.56
CA LEU A 198 -12.83 -10.78 5.51
C LEU A 198 -12.79 -12.08 4.70
N ALA A 199 -13.81 -12.95 4.81
CA ALA A 199 -13.92 -14.17 4.02
C ALA A 199 -14.02 -13.85 2.52
N TYR A 200 -14.81 -12.84 2.15
CA TYR A 200 -14.88 -12.35 0.78
C TYR A 200 -13.50 -11.93 0.23
N TRP A 201 -12.72 -11.19 1.01
CA TRP A 201 -11.35 -10.84 0.61
C TRP A 201 -10.42 -12.05 0.54
N ALA A 202 -10.50 -12.96 1.51
CA ALA A 202 -9.69 -14.17 1.53
C ALA A 202 -9.90 -15.03 0.26
N GLU A 203 -11.15 -15.24 -0.16
CA GLU A 203 -11.48 -15.98 -1.38
C GLU A 203 -10.87 -15.34 -2.63
N ARG A 204 -10.96 -14.01 -2.75
CA ARG A 204 -10.37 -13.27 -3.88
C ARG A 204 -8.84 -13.35 -3.88
N ILE A 205 -8.22 -13.20 -2.71
CA ILE A 205 -6.76 -13.31 -2.53
C ILE A 205 -6.28 -14.71 -2.92
N ALA A 206 -6.97 -15.76 -2.46
CA ALA A 206 -6.65 -17.14 -2.81
C ALA A 206 -6.79 -17.40 -4.31
N LEU A 207 -7.83 -16.87 -4.96
CA LEU A 207 -8.00 -16.96 -6.41
C LEU A 207 -6.84 -16.31 -7.16
N TRP A 208 -6.46 -15.08 -6.81
CA TRP A 208 -5.33 -14.40 -7.45
C TRP A 208 -4.00 -15.09 -7.20
N SER A 209 -3.76 -15.63 -6.00
CA SER A 209 -2.55 -16.42 -5.73
C SER A 209 -2.51 -17.70 -6.56
N LYS A 210 -3.64 -18.40 -6.75
CA LYS A 210 -3.73 -19.59 -7.62
C LYS A 210 -3.45 -19.26 -9.09
N GLN A 211 -3.72 -18.02 -9.51
CA GLN A 211 -3.36 -17.49 -10.84
C GLN A 211 -1.89 -17.05 -10.93
N GLY A 212 -1.06 -17.28 -9.92
CA GLY A 212 0.35 -16.91 -9.91
C GLY A 212 0.62 -15.44 -9.66
N LYS A 213 -0.37 -14.66 -9.20
CA LYS A 213 -0.20 -13.25 -8.86
C LYS A 213 0.45 -13.10 -7.47
N GLU A 214 1.13 -11.98 -7.28
CA GLU A 214 1.62 -11.56 -5.97
C GLU A 214 0.63 -10.55 -5.38
N VAL A 215 0.17 -10.82 -4.16
CA VAL A 215 -0.92 -10.06 -3.54
C VAL A 215 -0.39 -9.31 -2.33
N HIS A 216 -0.58 -8.00 -2.30
CA HIS A 216 -0.26 -7.12 -1.20
C HIS A 216 -1.55 -6.52 -0.63
N VAL A 217 -1.76 -6.66 0.68
CA VAL A 217 -2.96 -6.19 1.37
C VAL A 217 -2.58 -5.37 2.59
N TYR A 218 -3.10 -4.15 2.65
CA TYR A 218 -2.84 -3.23 3.75
C TYR A 218 -4.14 -2.69 4.33
N PHE A 219 -4.35 -2.96 5.63
CA PHE A 219 -5.46 -2.39 6.39
C PHE A 219 -5.13 -0.96 6.84
N ASP A 220 -5.96 0.00 6.42
CA ASP A 220 -5.88 1.43 6.78
C ASP A 220 -7.07 1.85 7.66
N ASN A 221 -7.93 0.91 8.06
CA ASN A 221 -9.06 1.12 8.97
C ASN A 221 -8.62 1.21 10.45
N ASP A 222 -7.72 2.14 10.72
CA ASP A 222 -6.99 2.20 11.98
C ASP A 222 -7.78 2.69 13.19
N ALA A 223 -8.99 3.27 13.01
CA ALA A 223 -9.73 3.73 14.18
C ALA A 223 -9.95 2.58 15.17
N GLU A 224 -9.79 2.91 16.45
CA GLU A 224 -9.87 1.96 17.56
C GLU A 224 -8.84 0.80 17.49
N CYS A 225 -7.76 0.89 16.72
CA CYS A 225 -6.79 -0.20 16.53
C CYS A 225 -7.41 -1.43 15.83
N ALA A 226 -8.40 -1.25 14.96
CA ALA A 226 -9.03 -2.39 14.26
C ALA A 226 -8.11 -3.05 13.21
N ALA A 227 -7.32 -2.24 12.48
CA ALA A 227 -6.44 -2.68 11.40
C ALA A 227 -5.56 -3.91 11.73
N PRO A 228 -4.75 -3.94 12.81
CA PRO A 228 -3.90 -5.09 13.10
C PRO A 228 -4.70 -6.36 13.43
N PHE A 229 -5.85 -6.25 14.07
CA PHE A 229 -6.70 -7.41 14.36
C PHE A 229 -7.41 -7.94 13.11
N ASN A 230 -7.86 -7.06 12.22
CA ASN A 230 -8.41 -7.51 10.92
C ASN A 230 -7.33 -8.14 10.04
N ALA A 231 -6.10 -7.62 10.05
CA ALA A 231 -4.97 -8.23 9.35
C ALA A 231 -4.65 -9.65 9.85
N LEU A 232 -4.65 -9.85 11.18
CA LEU A 232 -4.47 -11.18 11.78
C LEU A 232 -5.61 -12.13 11.41
N ALA A 233 -6.86 -11.66 11.45
CA ALA A 233 -8.02 -12.45 11.07
C ALA A 233 -7.97 -12.84 9.58
N LEU A 234 -7.57 -11.94 8.69
CA LEU A 234 -7.40 -12.24 7.27
C LEU A 234 -6.29 -13.26 7.02
N LEU A 235 -5.14 -13.11 7.69
CA LEU A 235 -4.04 -14.07 7.62
C LEU A 235 -4.52 -15.49 7.95
N ALA A 236 -5.26 -15.64 9.06
CA ALA A 236 -5.79 -16.93 9.47
C ALA A 236 -6.74 -17.55 8.43
N LEU A 237 -7.51 -16.73 7.70
CA LEU A 237 -8.40 -17.22 6.63
C LEU A 237 -7.64 -17.66 5.38
N VAL A 238 -6.58 -16.93 5.02
CA VAL A 238 -5.76 -17.21 3.83
C VAL A 238 -4.86 -18.44 4.04
N ASP A 239 -4.36 -18.66 5.25
CA ASP A 239 -3.52 -19.83 5.57
C ASP A 239 -4.29 -21.16 5.53
N ILE A 240 -5.63 -21.11 5.57
CA ILE A 240 -6.52 -22.30 5.51
C ILE A 240 -6.89 -22.65 4.04
N SER A 241 -6.63 -21.77 3.07
CA SER A 241 -7.16 -21.82 1.69
C SER A 241 -6.20 -22.29 0.59
#